data_AF-B8GGP3-F1
#
_entry.id   AF-B8GGP3-F1
#
_cell.length_a   1.000
_cell.length_b   1.000
_cell.length_c   1.000
_cell.angle_alpha   90.00
_cell.angle_beta   90.00
_cell.angle_gamma   90.00
#
_symmetry.space_group_name_H-M   'P 1'
#
loop_
_entity.id
_entity.type
_entity.pdbx_description
1 polymer ?
#
loop_
_entity_poly.entity_id
_entity_poly.type
_entity_poly.pdbx_seq_one_letter_code
_entity_poly.pdbx_strand_id
1 'polypeptide(L)'
;MSERPLNRYIIFAAALFFTSFIVGIVMVRLDPSIGTSMIAAFRDQVVKQIMNDQTGILCLKILLNNLVACLVLFLGGVTAGIISLVVLGANGVLIGAVLEMVRSQRGVLYVAAAILPHGIFEIPAFLISAALGFMLAGALVGDWHGNEDAGDTTRRLGRIFLSVVVPLIVVAAFVEAFITPQIIHLVS
;
A
#
# COMPACT_ATOMS: atom_id res chain seq x y z
N MET A 1 -11.76 27.83 -10.48
CA MET A 1 -11.81 26.35 -10.54
C MET A 1 -10.46 25.81 -11.01
N SER A 2 -9.53 25.52 -10.10
CA SER A 2 -8.38 24.69 -10.45
C SER A 2 -8.70 23.30 -9.95
N GLU A 3 -9.43 22.51 -10.75
CA GLU A 3 -9.52 21.06 -10.57
C GLU A 3 -8.09 20.54 -10.63
N ARG A 4 -7.38 20.52 -9.49
CA ARG A 4 -6.00 20.01 -9.46
C ARG A 4 -6.09 18.55 -9.91
N PRO A 5 -5.47 18.20 -11.03
CA PRO A 5 -5.74 16.91 -11.65
C PRO A 5 -5.15 15.80 -10.76
N LEU A 6 -5.94 14.74 -10.55
CA LEU A 6 -5.59 13.57 -9.74
C LEU A 6 -4.19 13.01 -10.09
N ASN A 7 -3.80 13.11 -11.36
CA ASN A 7 -2.49 12.65 -11.84
C ASN A 7 -1.31 13.29 -11.09
N ARG A 8 -1.38 14.57 -10.68
CA ARG A 8 -0.29 15.24 -9.96
C ARG A 8 -0.09 14.63 -8.57
N TYR A 9 -1.19 14.33 -7.89
CA TYR A 9 -1.17 13.70 -6.58
C TYR A 9 -0.72 12.24 -6.66
N ILE A 10 -1.10 11.52 -7.72
CA ILE A 10 -0.57 10.17 -7.99
C ILE A 10 0.92 10.21 -8.25
N ILE A 11 1.43 11.15 -9.06
CA ILE A 11 2.87 11.30 -9.32
C ILE A 11 3.62 11.58 -8.02
N PHE A 12 3.10 12.47 -7.17
CA PHE A 12 3.69 12.75 -5.86
C PHE A 12 3.69 11.51 -4.95
N ALA A 13 2.56 10.80 -4.87
CA ALA A 13 2.45 9.55 -4.12
C ALA A 13 3.43 8.49 -4.64
N ALA A 14 3.57 8.36 -5.96
CA ALA A 14 4.49 7.43 -6.58
C ALA A 14 5.94 7.78 -6.25
N ALA A 15 6.33 9.05 -6.38
CA ALA A 15 7.66 9.52 -6.03
C ALA A 15 7.97 9.25 -4.55
N LEU A 16 7.05 9.54 -3.64
CA LEU A 16 7.18 9.24 -2.22
C LEU A 16 7.35 7.74 -1.97
N PHE A 17 6.44 6.92 -2.51
CA PHE A 17 6.47 5.47 -2.34
C PHE A 17 7.77 4.85 -2.87
N PHE A 18 8.17 5.17 -4.11
CA PHE A 18 9.37 4.60 -4.71
C PHE A 18 10.65 5.09 -4.04
N THR A 19 10.68 6.34 -3.55
CA THR A 19 11.82 6.84 -2.76
C THR A 19 11.93 6.07 -1.45
N SER A 20 10.83 5.93 -0.72
CA SER A 20 10.77 5.14 0.52
C SER A 20 11.09 3.66 0.29
N PHE A 21 10.66 3.09 -0.82
CA PHE A 21 10.99 1.72 -1.23
C PHE A 21 12.50 1.54 -1.46
N ILE A 22 13.14 2.48 -2.15
CA ILE A 22 14.60 2.48 -2.32
C ILE A 22 15.30 2.61 -0.96
N VAL A 23 14.81 3.48 -0.07
CA VAL A 23 15.33 3.60 1.30
C VAL A 23 15.24 2.26 2.04
N GLY A 24 14.12 1.55 1.94
CA GLY A 24 13.96 0.21 2.52
C GLY A 24 14.98 -0.81 2.01
N ILE A 25 15.22 -0.84 0.69
CA ILE A 25 16.27 -1.69 0.09
C ILE A 25 17.65 -1.32 0.62
N VAL A 26 17.98 -0.03 0.63
CA VAL A 26 19.30 0.46 1.08
C VAL A 26 19.52 0.14 2.55
N MET A 27 18.52 0.32 3.41
CA MET A 27 18.62 -0.03 4.83
C MET A 27 19.00 -1.49 5.05
N VAL A 28 18.35 -2.42 4.35
CA VAL A 28 18.67 -3.86 4.46
C VAL A 28 20.04 -4.20 3.87
N ARG A 29 20.50 -3.49 2.84
CA ARG A 29 21.85 -3.68 2.29
C ARG A 29 22.95 -3.17 3.21
N LEU A 30 22.71 -2.07 3.92
CA LEU A 30 23.66 -1.51 4.87
C LEU A 30 23.73 -2.35 6.14
N ASP A 31 22.58 -2.82 6.63
CA ASP A 31 22.50 -3.68 7.80
C ASP A 31 21.39 -4.74 7.61
N PRO A 32 21.76 -5.98 7.26
CA PRO A 32 20.80 -7.08 7.11
C PRO A 32 19.99 -7.37 8.38
N SER A 33 20.47 -6.98 9.57
CA SER A 33 19.76 -7.17 10.83
C SER A 33 18.47 -6.35 10.92
N ILE A 34 18.40 -5.21 10.21
CA ILE A 34 17.19 -4.40 10.07
C ILE A 34 16.11 -5.21 9.34
N GLY A 35 16.47 -5.87 8.24
CA GLY A 35 15.58 -6.73 7.48
C GLY A 35 15.07 -7.90 8.32
N THR A 36 15.94 -8.57 9.08
CA THR A 36 15.52 -9.65 9.99
C THR A 36 14.57 -9.16 11.07
N SER A 37 14.80 -7.97 11.63
CA SER A 37 13.99 -7.41 12.72
C SER A 37 12.62 -6.96 12.22
N MET A 38 12.57 -6.31 11.05
CA MET A 38 11.32 -5.94 10.38
C MET A 38 10.49 -7.18 10.02
N ILE A 39 11.13 -8.20 9.43
CA ILE A 39 10.45 -9.47 9.14
C ILE A 39 10.00 -10.14 10.42
N ALA A 40 10.79 -10.15 11.50
CA ALA A 40 10.37 -10.74 12.78
C ALA A 40 9.13 -10.04 13.34
N ALA A 41 9.10 -8.70 13.34
CA ALA A 41 7.94 -7.91 13.74
C ALA A 41 6.71 -8.20 12.86
N PHE A 42 6.92 -8.34 11.55
CA PHE A 42 5.86 -8.66 10.60
C PHE A 42 5.38 -10.12 10.73
N ARG A 43 6.31 -11.05 10.97
CA ARG A 43 6.07 -12.49 11.14
C ARG A 43 5.26 -12.75 12.40
N ASP A 44 5.51 -12.02 13.49
CA ASP A 44 4.71 -12.15 14.71
C ASP A 44 3.26 -11.66 14.54
N GLN A 45 3.02 -10.73 13.61
CA GLN A 45 1.68 -10.29 13.23
C GLN A 45 1.02 -11.23 12.21
N VAL A 46 1.79 -11.80 11.27
CA VAL A 46 1.29 -12.52 10.09
C VAL A 46 1.32 -14.05 10.25
N VAL A 47 2.39 -14.65 10.78
CA VAL A 47 2.52 -16.13 10.90
C VAL A 47 1.63 -16.71 12.00
N LYS A 48 1.32 -15.95 13.06
CA LYS A 48 0.27 -16.35 14.02
C LYS A 48 -1.12 -16.48 13.38
N GLN A 49 -1.35 -15.85 12.22
CA GLN A 49 -2.61 -15.95 11.49
C GLN A 49 -2.59 -17.01 10.37
N ILE A 50 -1.42 -17.32 9.79
CA ILE A 50 -1.30 -18.22 8.63
C ILE A 50 -1.36 -19.71 9.01
N MET A 51 -0.95 -20.10 10.23
CA MET A 51 -0.69 -21.51 10.54
C MET A 51 -1.93 -22.40 10.81
N ASN A 52 -3.17 -21.93 10.62
CA ASN A 52 -4.35 -22.80 10.79
C ASN A 52 -5.62 -22.36 10.03
N ASP A 53 -5.52 -21.39 9.14
CA ASP A 53 -6.68 -20.80 8.49
C ASP A 53 -7.00 -21.46 7.16
N GLN A 54 -8.29 -21.73 6.92
CA GLN A 54 -8.79 -22.06 5.58
C GLN A 54 -8.40 -20.92 4.61
N THR A 55 -8.00 -21.23 3.37
CA THR A 55 -7.53 -20.25 2.37
C THR A 55 -8.47 -19.04 2.21
N GLY A 56 -9.79 -19.23 2.38
CA GLY A 56 -10.77 -18.15 2.39
C GLY A 56 -10.62 -17.15 3.54
N ILE A 57 -10.28 -17.62 4.75
CA ILE A 57 -10.04 -16.75 5.92
C ILE A 57 -8.76 -15.94 5.70
N LEU A 58 -7.71 -16.55 5.15
CA LEU A 58 -6.48 -15.85 4.78
C LEU A 58 -6.74 -14.73 3.76
N CYS A 59 -7.49 -15.04 2.69
CA CYS A 59 -7.89 -14.05 1.68
C CYS A 59 -8.64 -12.87 2.31
N LEU A 60 -9.58 -13.14 3.23
CA LEU A 60 -10.32 -12.10 3.93
C LEU A 60 -9.43 -11.25 4.83
N LYS A 61 -8.46 -11.86 5.54
CA LYS A 61 -7.51 -11.12 6.38
C LYS A 61 -6.63 -10.19 5.55
N ILE A 62 -6.07 -10.67 4.45
CA ILE A 62 -5.27 -9.86 3.51
C ILE A 62 -6.12 -8.71 2.96
N LEU A 63 -7.33 -9.01 2.48
CA LEU A 63 -8.28 -8.02 1.98
C LEU A 63 -8.55 -6.93 3.02
N LEU A 64 -8.90 -7.29 4.25
CA LEU A 64 -9.22 -6.33 5.30
C LEU A 64 -8.00 -5.51 5.70
N ASN A 65 -6.83 -6.12 5.82
CA ASN A 65 -5.59 -5.41 6.16
C ASN A 65 -5.28 -4.32 5.11
N ASN A 66 -5.32 -4.70 3.83
CA ASN A 66 -5.00 -3.80 2.74
C ASN A 66 -6.09 -2.75 2.52
N LEU A 67 -7.37 -3.10 2.76
CA LEU A 67 -8.48 -2.14 2.75
C LEU A 67 -8.34 -1.11 3.87
N VAL A 68 -7.98 -1.54 5.09
CA VAL A 68 -7.72 -0.64 6.22
C VAL A 68 -6.54 0.27 5.91
N ALA A 69 -5.44 -0.25 5.36
CA ALA A 69 -4.30 0.57 4.95
C ALA A 69 -4.71 1.63 3.91
N CYS A 70 -5.47 1.25 2.88
CA CYS A 70 -6.02 2.18 1.90
C CYS A 70 -6.95 3.24 2.53
N LEU A 71 -7.82 2.83 3.45
CA LEU A 71 -8.72 3.75 4.16
C LEU A 71 -7.94 4.74 5.02
N VAL A 72 -6.90 4.29 5.73
CA VAL A 72 -6.02 5.16 6.53
C VAL A 72 -5.26 6.13 5.61
N LEU A 73 -4.78 5.68 4.45
CA LEU A 73 -4.16 6.55 3.46
C LEU A 73 -5.12 7.63 2.94
N PHE A 74 -6.37 7.26 2.65
CA PHE A 74 -7.37 8.20 2.18
C PHE A 74 -7.81 9.18 3.28
N LEU A 75 -8.29 8.67 4.42
CA LEU A 75 -8.80 9.49 5.52
C LEU A 75 -7.69 10.23 6.27
N GLY A 76 -6.44 9.79 6.15
CA GLY A 76 -5.26 10.53 6.61
C GLY A 76 -5.11 11.92 5.98
N GLY A 77 -5.85 12.20 4.89
CA GLY A 77 -6.00 13.54 4.35
C GLY A 77 -6.55 14.56 5.36
N VAL A 78 -7.40 14.13 6.30
CA VAL A 78 -7.98 14.99 7.34
C VAL A 78 -6.90 15.64 8.21
N THR A 79 -5.75 14.99 8.39
CA THR A 79 -4.61 15.54 9.15
C THR A 79 -3.69 16.38 8.25
N ALA A 80 -4.26 17.16 7.33
CA ALA A 80 -3.53 17.85 6.27
C ALA A 80 -2.60 16.94 5.44
N GLY A 81 -2.93 15.65 5.33
CA GLY A 81 -2.16 14.65 4.59
C GLY A 81 -0.93 14.09 5.31
N ILE A 82 -0.65 14.49 6.56
CA ILE A 82 0.49 13.98 7.34
C ILE A 82 0.42 12.47 7.53
N ILE A 83 -0.74 11.93 7.94
CA ILE A 83 -0.91 10.48 8.09
C ILE A 83 -0.74 9.78 6.74
N SER A 84 -1.32 10.31 5.66
CA SER A 84 -1.17 9.74 4.31
C SER A 84 0.31 9.66 3.89
N LEU A 85 1.10 10.70 4.19
CA LEU A 85 2.53 10.74 3.91
C LEU A 85 3.29 9.69 4.71
N VAL A 86 3.08 9.64 6.03
CA VAL A 86 3.79 8.71 6.92
C VAL A 86 3.45 7.26 6.58
N VAL A 87 2.16 6.95 6.40
CA VAL A 87 1.72 5.58 6.12
C VAL A 87 2.19 5.13 4.74
N LEU A 88 2.12 5.98 3.72
CA LEU A 88 2.62 5.62 2.38
C LEU A 88 4.14 5.39 2.38
N GLY A 89 4.88 6.26 3.07
CA GLY A 89 6.33 6.11 3.23
C GLY A 89 6.70 4.85 4.01
N ALA A 90 6.01 4.57 5.11
CA ALA A 90 6.23 3.36 5.91
C ALA A 90 5.97 2.08 5.09
N ASN A 91 4.89 2.04 4.31
CA ASN A 91 4.60 0.92 3.41
C ASN A 91 5.67 0.77 2.33
N GLY A 92 6.14 1.88 1.74
CA GLY A 92 7.25 1.86 0.78
C GLY A 92 8.51 1.23 1.40
N VAL A 93 8.96 1.72 2.55
CA VAL A 93 10.14 1.19 3.27
C VAL A 93 9.97 -0.28 3.59
N LEU A 94 8.83 -0.68 4.14
CA LEU A 94 8.54 -2.06 4.52
C LEU A 94 8.63 -3.02 3.32
N ILE A 95 7.95 -2.68 2.22
CA ILE A 95 7.94 -3.49 1.00
C ILE A 95 9.35 -3.59 0.41
N GLY A 96 10.10 -2.48 0.37
CA GLY A 96 11.49 -2.46 -0.10
C GLY A 96 12.42 -3.32 0.74
N ALA A 97 12.28 -3.26 2.07
CA ALA A 97 13.07 -4.06 3.01
C ALA A 97 12.77 -5.56 2.88
N VAL A 98 11.49 -5.94 2.86
CA VAL A 98 11.07 -7.34 2.67
C VAL A 98 11.55 -7.87 1.33
N LEU A 99 11.42 -7.08 0.26
CA LEU A 99 11.88 -7.46 -1.07
C LEU A 99 13.37 -7.76 -1.09
N GLU A 100 14.21 -6.85 -0.58
CA GLU A 100 15.67 -7.04 -0.57
C GLU A 100 16.09 -8.24 0.28
N MET A 101 15.42 -8.45 1.40
CA MET A 101 15.69 -9.56 2.30
C MET A 101 15.30 -10.92 1.70
N VAL A 102 14.15 -11.01 1.01
CA VAL A 102 13.77 -12.24 0.29
C VAL A 102 14.68 -12.46 -0.91
N ARG A 103 15.07 -11.38 -1.62
CA ARG A 103 15.98 -11.44 -2.76
C ARG A 103 17.34 -12.03 -2.37
N SER A 104 17.90 -11.64 -1.23
CA SER A 104 19.20 -12.12 -0.76
C SER A 104 19.17 -13.61 -0.38
N GLN A 105 18.02 -14.15 0.01
CA GLN A 105 17.85 -15.55 0.43
C GLN A 105 17.41 -16.50 -0.68
N ARG A 106 16.52 -16.05 -1.56
CA ARG A 106 15.81 -16.91 -2.54
C ARG A 106 16.03 -16.49 -4.00
N GLY A 107 16.75 -15.39 -4.24
CA GLY A 107 17.01 -14.86 -5.57
C GLY A 107 15.87 -14.02 -6.15
N VAL A 108 16.16 -13.37 -7.29
CA VAL A 108 15.26 -12.38 -7.92
C VAL A 108 14.01 -13.03 -8.50
N LEU A 109 14.11 -14.24 -9.06
CA LEU A 109 12.96 -14.93 -9.67
C LEU A 109 11.89 -15.27 -8.64
N TYR A 110 12.31 -15.77 -7.47
CA TYR A 110 11.40 -16.06 -6.37
C TYR A 110 10.68 -14.81 -5.87
N VAL A 111 11.40 -13.70 -5.72
CA VAL A 111 10.82 -12.41 -5.34
C VAL A 111 9.79 -11.92 -6.36
N ALA A 112 10.11 -12.02 -7.64
CA ALA A 112 9.21 -11.62 -8.70
C ALA A 112 7.92 -12.45 -8.67
N ALA A 113 8.03 -13.77 -8.52
CA ALA A 113 6.90 -14.68 -8.35
C ALA A 113 6.07 -14.38 -7.08
N ALA A 114 6.74 -14.00 -5.99
CA ALA A 114 6.08 -13.71 -4.73
C ALA A 114 5.32 -12.38 -4.74
N ILE A 115 5.78 -11.36 -5.48
CA ILE A 115 5.23 -10.00 -5.38
C ILE A 115 4.42 -9.60 -6.61
N LEU A 116 4.91 -9.88 -7.82
CA LEU A 116 4.28 -9.37 -9.05
C LEU A 116 2.81 -9.75 -9.21
N PRO A 117 2.36 -10.98 -8.90
CA PRO A 117 0.97 -11.37 -9.17
C PRO A 117 -0.05 -10.44 -8.49
N HIS A 118 0.14 -10.12 -7.22
CA HIS A 118 -0.78 -9.26 -6.46
C HIS A 118 -0.32 -7.79 -6.40
N GLY A 119 0.99 -7.53 -6.40
CA GLY A 119 1.58 -6.20 -6.28
C GLY A 119 1.22 -5.25 -7.43
N ILE A 120 0.91 -5.78 -8.63
CA ILE A 120 0.40 -4.98 -9.75
C ILE A 120 -0.98 -4.35 -9.48
N PHE A 121 -1.73 -4.87 -8.51
CA PHE A 121 -3.03 -4.33 -8.10
C PHE A 121 -2.92 -3.52 -6.80
N GLU A 122 -2.15 -4.03 -5.84
CA GLU A 122 -1.98 -3.40 -4.53
C GLU A 122 -1.24 -2.06 -4.60
N ILE A 123 -0.12 -1.98 -5.34
CA ILE A 123 0.67 -0.74 -5.42
C ILE A 123 -0.17 0.38 -6.03
N PRO A 124 -0.85 0.23 -7.18
CA PRO A 124 -1.75 1.26 -7.68
C PRO A 124 -2.85 1.67 -6.69
N ALA A 125 -3.43 0.71 -5.95
CA ALA A 125 -4.46 1.00 -4.96
C ALA A 125 -3.93 1.88 -3.80
N PHE A 126 -2.71 1.62 -3.29
CA PHE A 126 -2.07 2.48 -2.29
C PHE A 126 -1.75 3.87 -2.84
N LEU A 127 -1.23 3.97 -4.06
CA LEU A 127 -0.91 5.26 -4.69
C LEU A 127 -2.15 6.11 -4.91
N ILE A 128 -3.24 5.50 -5.42
CA ILE A 128 -4.51 6.20 -5.61
C ILE A 128 -5.09 6.60 -4.25
N SER A 129 -5.08 5.73 -3.24
CA SER A 129 -5.59 6.06 -1.91
C SER A 129 -4.86 7.23 -1.26
N ALA A 130 -3.53 7.24 -1.35
CA ALA A 130 -2.71 8.35 -0.86
C ALA A 130 -2.98 9.65 -1.63
N ALA A 131 -3.11 9.56 -2.97
CA ALA A 131 -3.46 10.71 -3.80
C ALA A 131 -4.82 11.31 -3.42
N LEU A 132 -5.83 10.46 -3.19
CA LEU A 132 -7.14 10.90 -2.70
C LEU A 132 -7.01 11.56 -1.31
N GLY A 133 -6.16 11.04 -0.43
CA GLY A 133 -5.88 11.66 0.87
C GLY A 133 -5.24 13.05 0.76
N PHE A 134 -4.25 13.22 -0.12
CA PHE A 134 -3.65 14.54 -0.36
C PHE A 134 -4.61 15.53 -1.04
N MET A 135 -5.53 15.05 -1.88
CA MET A 135 -6.61 15.88 -2.43
C MET A 135 -7.60 16.29 -1.34
N LEU A 136 -7.98 15.37 -0.46
CA LEU A 136 -8.84 15.65 0.70
C LEU A 136 -8.20 16.70 1.62
N ALA A 137 -6.89 16.57 1.89
CA ALA A 137 -6.14 17.57 2.64
C ALA A 137 -6.22 18.96 2.00
N GLY A 138 -6.01 19.05 0.69
CA GLY A 138 -6.12 20.30 -0.06
C GLY A 138 -7.51 20.93 0.04
N ALA A 139 -8.56 20.13 -0.12
CA ALA A 139 -9.95 20.58 -0.05
C ALA A 139 -10.32 21.10 1.35
N LEU A 140 -9.93 20.39 2.41
CA LEU A 140 -10.19 20.80 3.78
C LEU A 140 -9.45 22.09 4.16
N VAL A 141 -8.21 22.24 3.69
CA VAL A 141 -7.45 23.48 3.89
C VAL A 141 -8.06 24.64 3.10
N GLY A 142 -8.57 24.39 1.89
CA GLY A 142 -9.26 25.40 1.08
C GLY A 142 -10.57 25.88 1.71
N ASP A 143 -11.37 24.95 2.22
CA ASP A 143 -12.63 25.19 2.94
C ASP A 143 -12.41 25.97 4.24
N TRP A 144 -11.35 25.63 5.01
CA TRP A 144 -10.96 26.40 6.19
C TRP A 144 -10.69 27.89 5.89
N HIS A 145 -10.17 28.20 4.70
CA HIS A 145 -9.92 29.58 4.26
C HIS A 145 -11.12 30.21 3.53
N GLY A 146 -12.28 29.53 3.49
CA GLY A 146 -13.51 30.01 2.84
C GLY A 146 -13.48 29.98 1.31
N ASN A 147 -12.55 29.24 0.71
CA ASN A 147 -12.31 29.25 -0.73
C ASN A 147 -13.01 28.11 -1.49
N GLU A 148 -13.45 27.05 -0.80
CA GLU A 148 -13.95 25.81 -1.41
C GLU A 148 -15.04 25.17 -0.53
N ASP A 149 -15.89 24.30 -1.09
CA ASP A 149 -16.79 23.42 -0.34
C ASP A 149 -16.16 22.01 -0.28
N ALA A 150 -15.69 21.62 0.91
CA ALA A 150 -15.04 20.33 1.11
C ALA A 150 -16.01 19.13 1.04
N GLY A 151 -17.31 19.34 1.25
CA GLY A 151 -18.31 18.28 1.33
C GLY A 151 -18.49 17.54 0.01
N ASP A 152 -18.70 18.29 -1.07
CA ASP A 152 -18.89 17.72 -2.41
C ASP A 152 -17.60 17.10 -2.96
N THR A 153 -16.45 17.72 -2.68
CA THR A 153 -15.15 17.14 -3.01
C THR A 153 -14.95 15.81 -2.32
N THR A 154 -15.20 15.72 -1.02
CA THR A 154 -15.06 14.48 -0.24
C THR A 154 -15.95 13.36 -0.79
N ARG A 155 -17.19 13.66 -1.15
CA ARG A 155 -18.11 12.68 -1.78
C ARG A 155 -17.58 12.14 -3.10
N ARG A 156 -17.04 13.02 -3.95
CA ARG A 156 -16.44 12.63 -5.23
C ARG A 156 -15.22 11.73 -5.01
N LEU A 157 -14.32 12.10 -4.11
CA LEU A 157 -13.14 11.30 -3.78
C LEU A 157 -13.53 9.92 -3.21
N GLY A 158 -14.53 9.87 -2.33
CA GLY A 158 -15.08 8.61 -1.80
C GLY A 158 -15.65 7.70 -2.88
N ARG A 159 -16.30 8.26 -3.92
CA ARG A 159 -16.78 7.48 -5.07
C ARG A 159 -15.61 6.86 -5.85
N ILE A 160 -14.52 7.59 -6.05
CA ILE A 160 -13.31 7.05 -6.70
C ILE A 160 -12.70 5.93 -5.86
N PHE A 161 -12.60 6.13 -4.54
CA PHE A 161 -12.12 5.09 -3.63
C PHE A 161 -12.93 3.79 -3.76
N LEU A 162 -14.26 3.88 -3.69
CA LEU A 162 -15.14 2.70 -3.77
C LEU A 162 -15.15 2.05 -5.17
N SER A 163 -15.07 2.84 -6.24
CA SER A 163 -15.16 2.31 -7.61
C SER A 163 -13.83 1.84 -8.21
N VAL A 164 -12.69 2.26 -7.64
CA VAL A 164 -11.35 1.94 -8.18
C VAL A 164 -10.49 1.21 -7.16
N VAL A 165 -10.29 1.78 -5.96
CA VAL A 165 -9.39 1.22 -4.95
C VAL A 165 -9.91 -0.11 -4.41
N VAL A 166 -11.20 -0.15 -4.02
CA VAL A 166 -11.78 -1.37 -3.44
C VAL A 166 -11.71 -2.56 -4.41
N PRO A 167 -12.10 -2.45 -5.70
CA PRO A 167 -11.94 -3.54 -6.66
C PRO A 167 -10.48 -4.00 -6.83
N LEU A 168 -9.53 -3.07 -6.91
CA LEU A 168 -8.10 -3.42 -7.02
C LEU A 168 -7.63 -4.26 -5.83
N ILE A 169 -8.00 -3.87 -4.62
CA ILE A 169 -7.60 -4.57 -3.38
C ILE A 169 -8.28 -5.94 -3.26
N VAL A 170 -9.54 -6.06 -3.70
CA VAL A 170 -10.24 -7.36 -3.76
C VAL A 170 -9.53 -8.31 -4.70
N VAL A 171 -9.15 -7.84 -5.90
CA VAL A 171 -8.39 -8.65 -6.87
C VAL A 171 -7.00 -8.99 -6.31
N ALA A 172 -6.30 -8.02 -5.72
CA ALA A 172 -4.99 -8.24 -5.10
C ALA A 172 -5.04 -9.37 -4.06
N ALA A 173 -5.98 -9.29 -3.11
CA ALA A 173 -6.13 -10.28 -2.04
C ALA A 173 -6.47 -11.68 -2.57
N PHE A 174 -7.32 -11.77 -3.60
CA PHE A 174 -7.62 -13.04 -4.24
C PHE A 174 -6.38 -13.63 -4.93
N VAL A 175 -5.64 -12.81 -5.69
CA VAL A 175 -4.42 -13.24 -6.36
C VAL A 175 -3.34 -13.64 -5.34
N GLU A 176 -3.23 -12.93 -4.23
CA GLU A 176 -2.29 -13.24 -3.16
C GLU A 176 -2.62 -14.55 -2.44
N ALA A 177 -3.89 -14.79 -2.12
CA ALA A 177 -4.29 -15.97 -1.37
C ALA A 177 -4.35 -17.25 -2.22
N PHE A 178 -4.75 -17.16 -3.50
CA PHE A 178 -5.02 -18.33 -4.34
C PHE A 178 -3.98 -18.58 -5.42
N ILE A 179 -3.40 -17.54 -6.02
CA ILE A 179 -2.55 -17.66 -7.21
C ILE A 179 -1.07 -17.57 -6.85
N THR A 180 -0.69 -16.62 -5.99
CA THR A 180 0.71 -16.37 -5.60
C THR A 180 1.39 -17.62 -5.02
N PRO A 181 0.76 -18.43 -4.13
CA PRO A 181 1.39 -19.66 -3.61
C PRO A 181 1.64 -20.71 -4.71
N GLN A 182 0.75 -20.80 -5.69
CA GLN A 182 0.89 -21.72 -6.83
C GLN A 182 2.08 -21.31 -7.72
N ILE A 183 2.22 -20.00 -7.99
CA ILE A 183 3.35 -19.48 -8.77
C ILE A 183 4.66 -19.70 -8.01
N ILE A 184 4.69 -19.43 -6.71
CA ILE A 184 5.86 -19.67 -5.86
C ILE A 184 6.30 -21.14 -5.92
N HIS A 185 5.36 -22.09 -5.86
CA HIS A 185 5.67 -23.53 -5.93
C HIS A 185 6.30 -23.95 -7.27
N LEU A 186 6.06 -23.21 -8.36
CA LEU A 186 6.65 -23.52 -9.67
C LEU A 186 8.09 -23.03 -9.83
N VAL A 187 8.51 -22.05 -9.03
CA VAL A 187 9.84 -21.43 -9.09
C VAL A 187 10.72 -21.76 -7.88
N SER A 188 10.20 -22.52 -6.92
CA SER A 188 10.85 -22.92 -5.67
C SER A 188 11.66 -24.19 -5.79
#